data_AF-A0A937CF80-F1
#
_entry.id   AF-A0A937CF80-F1
#
_cell.length_a   1.000
_cell.length_b   1.000
_cell.length_c   1.000
_cell.angle_alpha   90.00
_cell.angle_beta   90.00
_cell.angle_gamma   90.00
#
_symmetry.space_group_name_H-M   'P 1'
#
loop_
_entity.id
_entity.type
_entity.pdbx_description
1 polymer ?
#
loop_
_entity_poly.entity_id
_entity_poly.type
_entity_poly.pdbx_seq_one_letter_code
_entity_poly.pdbx_strand_id
1 'polypeptide(L)'
;MTKLRIKKGDKVIVISGSDKGKTGVVLKVFPEDSKVLVSGVAVATRHQKPMGMKPAGLIKKEQPIHISNVMLVDSEGKPTRVGRRKEGEKNVRFAKTTNEVLN
;
A
#
# COMPACT_ATOMS: atom_id res chain seq x y z
N MET A 1 -12.06 -13.08 -8.62
CA MET A 1 -11.41 -11.97 -7.90
C MET A 1 -10.05 -12.43 -7.40
N THR A 2 -8.96 -11.79 -7.80
CA THR A 2 -7.59 -12.21 -7.47
C THR A 2 -7.30 -11.93 -5.99
N LYS A 3 -6.85 -12.94 -5.24
CA LYS A 3 -6.62 -12.80 -3.79
C LYS A 3 -5.31 -12.06 -3.52
N LEU A 4 -5.41 -10.75 -3.25
CA LEU A 4 -4.25 -9.91 -2.93
C LEU A 4 -3.66 -10.25 -1.56
N ARG A 5 -2.35 -10.03 -1.42
CA ARG A 5 -1.59 -10.31 -0.18
C ARG A 5 -1.54 -9.12 0.78
N ILE A 6 -1.79 -7.92 0.25
CA ILE A 6 -1.77 -6.63 0.95
C ILE A 6 -3.20 -6.19 1.25
N LYS A 7 -3.42 -5.64 2.44
CA LYS A 7 -4.69 -5.08 2.92
C LYS A 7 -4.56 -3.59 3.21
N LYS A 8 -5.70 -2.93 3.38
CA LYS A 8 -5.77 -1.55 3.87
C LYS A 8 -5.18 -1.49 5.28
N GLY A 9 -4.36 -0.48 5.56
CA GLY A 9 -3.69 -0.29 6.85
C GLY A 9 -2.29 -0.91 6.91
N ASP A 10 -1.94 -1.82 5.99
CA ASP A 10 -0.60 -2.39 5.92
C ASP A 10 0.44 -1.28 5.62
N LYS A 11 1.61 -1.35 6.28
CA LYS A 11 2.77 -0.52 5.97
C LYS A 11 3.57 -1.17 4.85
N VAL A 12 3.88 -0.40 3.81
CA VAL A 12 4.55 -0.89 2.60
C VAL A 12 5.73 -0.01 2.22
N ILE A 13 6.66 -0.61 1.50
CA ILE A 13 7.80 0.05 0.84
C ILE A 13 7.70 -0.17 -0.66
N VAL A 14 8.04 0.86 -1.43
CA VAL A 14 8.09 0.79 -2.90
C VAL A 14 9.44 0.19 -3.32
N ILE A 15 9.40 -0.88 -4.11
CA ILE A 15 10.59 -1.65 -4.55
C ILE A 15 11.08 -1.16 -5.92
N SER A 16 10.17 -0.68 -6.76
CA SER A 16 10.42 -0.32 -8.16
C SER A 16 9.60 0.90 -8.58
N GLY A 17 10.10 1.61 -9.60
CA GLY A 17 9.51 2.85 -10.11
C GLY A 17 10.15 4.11 -9.52
N SER A 18 9.59 5.28 -9.86
CA SER A 18 10.15 6.59 -9.50
C SER A 18 10.19 6.86 -8.00
N ASP A 19 9.29 6.24 -7.24
CA ASP A 19 9.20 6.38 -5.78
C ASP A 19 9.90 5.25 -5.00
N LYS A 20 10.81 4.51 -5.65
CA LYS A 20 11.57 3.42 -5.04
C LYS A 20 12.22 3.85 -3.71
N GLY A 21 12.07 3.01 -2.69
CA GLY A 21 12.60 3.24 -1.33
C GLY A 21 11.68 4.02 -0.41
N LYS A 22 10.65 4.69 -0.93
CA LYS A 22 9.66 5.38 -0.07
C LYS A 22 8.79 4.37 0.66
N THR A 23 8.48 4.67 1.92
CA THR A 23 7.55 3.90 2.74
C THR A 23 6.25 4.67 2.92
N GLY A 24 5.14 3.95 3.11
CA GLY A 24 3.83 4.56 3.32
C GLY A 24 2.81 3.54 3.80
N VAL A 25 1.62 4.03 4.16
CA VAL A 25 0.49 3.20 4.60
C VAL A 25 -0.49 3.03 3.45
N VAL A 26 -1.03 1.82 3.30
CA VAL A 26 -2.04 1.53 2.27
C VAL A 26 -3.39 2.14 2.68
N LEU A 27 -3.83 3.15 1.94
CA LEU A 27 -5.09 3.86 2.16
C LEU A 27 -6.29 3.11 1.57
N LYS A 28 -6.10 2.54 0.38
CA LYS A 28 -7.14 1.80 -0.35
C LYS A 28 -6.51 0.74 -1.24
N VAL A 29 -7.22 -0.37 -1.41
CA VAL A 29 -6.84 -1.47 -2.31
C VAL A 29 -7.89 -1.58 -3.40
N PHE A 30 -7.44 -1.77 -4.64
CA PHE A 30 -8.26 -2.00 -5.83
C PHE A 30 -7.98 -3.43 -6.35
N PRO A 31 -8.73 -4.45 -5.89
CA PRO A 31 -8.44 -5.84 -6.20
C PRO A 31 -8.61 -6.22 -7.68
N GLU A 32 -9.54 -5.56 -8.37
CA GLU A 32 -9.82 -5.80 -9.79
C GLU A 32 -8.64 -5.35 -10.67
N ASP A 33 -8.08 -4.19 -10.37
CA ASP A 33 -6.95 -3.61 -11.12
C ASP A 33 -5.58 -4.07 -10.61
N SER A 34 -5.53 -4.85 -9.53
CA SER A 34 -4.28 -5.19 -8.81
C SER A 34 -3.46 -3.96 -8.38
N LYS A 35 -4.14 -2.88 -8.01
CA LYS A 35 -3.52 -1.61 -7.59
C LYS A 35 -3.78 -1.29 -6.13
N VAL A 36 -2.89 -0.50 -5.54
CA VAL A 36 -2.99 0.00 -4.17
C VAL A 36 -2.72 1.49 -4.14
N LEU A 37 -3.47 2.23 -3.32
CA LEU A 37 -3.22 3.63 -3.03
C LEU A 37 -2.41 3.72 -1.75
N VAL A 38 -1.21 4.28 -1.83
CA VAL A 38 -0.25 4.38 -0.72
C VAL A 38 -0.02 5.85 -0.39
N SER A 39 -0.02 6.21 0.89
CA SER A 39 0.18 7.59 1.33
C SER A 39 1.55 8.12 0.88
N GLY A 40 1.58 9.30 0.26
CA GLY A 40 2.84 9.97 -0.11
C GLY A 40 3.62 9.34 -1.27
N VAL A 41 3.04 8.35 -1.94
CA VAL A 41 3.61 7.67 -3.12
C VAL A 41 2.78 8.00 -4.36
N ALA A 42 3.43 8.10 -5.52
CA ALA A 42 2.83 8.44 -6.80
C ALA A 42 1.97 9.71 -6.74
N VAL A 43 2.49 10.76 -6.09
CA VAL A 43 1.80 12.04 -5.94
C VAL A 43 1.81 12.78 -7.26
N ALA A 44 0.64 12.97 -7.84
CA ALA A 44 0.44 13.75 -9.05
C ALA A 44 -0.21 15.10 -8.72
N THR A 45 0.21 16.15 -9.41
CA THR A 45 -0.42 17.46 -9.32
C THR A 45 -1.59 17.49 -10.31
N ARG A 46 -2.80 17.75 -9.79
CA ARG A 46 -4.02 17.86 -10.57
C ARG A 46 -4.54 19.29 -10.51
N HIS A 47 -4.73 19.90 -11.68
CA HIS A 47 -5.48 21.15 -11.80
C HIS A 47 -6.96 20.87 -11.55
N GLN A 48 -7.53 21.52 -10.55
CA GLN A 48 -8.94 21.41 -10.21
C GLN A 48 -9.65 22.72 -10.52
N LYS A 49 -10.70 22.63 -11.34
CA LYS A 49 -11.67 23.70 -11.52
C LYS A 49 -12.40 23.96 -10.19
N PRO A 50 -12.77 25.23 -9.90
CA PRO A 50 -13.49 25.56 -8.69
C PRO A 50 -14.83 24.81 -8.65
N MET A 51 -15.20 24.29 -7.48
CA MET A 51 -16.48 23.59 -7.30
C MET A 51 -17.02 23.83 -5.89
N GLY A 52 -18.12 24.58 -5.79
CA GLY A 52 -18.72 24.98 -4.51
C GLY A 52 -17.72 25.76 -3.63
N MET A 53 -17.54 25.32 -2.38
CA MET A 53 -16.56 25.91 -1.44
C MET A 53 -15.10 25.57 -1.74
N LYS A 54 -14.79 24.69 -2.72
CA LYS A 54 -13.41 24.33 -3.04
C LYS A 54 -12.81 25.33 -4.03
N PRO A 55 -11.75 26.08 -3.66
CA PRO A 55 -11.13 27.04 -4.54
C PRO A 55 -10.49 26.35 -5.76
N ALA A 56 -10.33 27.12 -6.85
CA ALA A 56 -9.55 26.69 -8.00
C ALA A 56 -8.07 26.55 -7.61
N GLY A 57 -7.38 25.53 -8.10
CA GLY A 57 -5.95 25.40 -7.81
C GLY A 57 -5.31 24.09 -8.23
N LEU A 58 -4.01 24.01 -7.94
CA LEU A 58 -3.21 22.80 -8.09
C LEU A 58 -3.32 21.98 -6.80
N ILE A 59 -3.90 20.79 -6.90
CA ILE A 59 -4.04 19.87 -5.76
C ILE A 59 -3.11 18.69 -5.97
N LYS A 60 -2.34 18.36 -4.94
CA LYS A 60 -1.54 17.13 -4.90
C LYS A 60 -2.44 15.97 -4.52
N LYS A 61 -2.46 14.93 -5.35
CA LYS A 61 -3.26 13.72 -5.12
C LYS A 61 -2.44 12.48 -5.38
N GLU A 62 -2.47 11.56 -4.42
CA GLU A 62 -1.86 10.23 -4.56
C GLU A 62 -2.55 9.45 -5.67
N GLN A 63 -1.76 8.74 -6.46
CA GLN A 63 -2.23 7.84 -7.49
C GLN A 63 -2.04 6.38 -7.08
N PRO A 64 -2.89 5.45 -7.56
CA PRO A 64 -2.69 4.03 -7.32
C PRO A 64 -1.43 3.52 -8.02
N ILE A 65 -0.66 2.69 -7.31
CA ILE A 65 0.50 1.95 -7.83
C ILE A 65 0.16 0.45 -7.93
N HIS A 66 0.77 -0.26 -8.87
CA HIS A 66 0.57 -1.70 -9.02
C HIS A 66 1.16 -2.47 -7.83
N ILE A 67 0.47 -3.53 -7.39
CA ILE A 67 0.84 -4.29 -6.19
C ILE A 67 2.22 -4.97 -6.29
N SER A 68 2.69 -5.28 -7.50
CA SER A 68 4.02 -5.87 -7.70
C SER A 68 5.17 -4.93 -7.31
N ASN A 69 4.92 -3.63 -7.29
CA ASN A 69 5.95 -2.61 -7.03
C ASN A 69 6.06 -2.27 -5.54
N VAL A 70 5.28 -2.94 -4.69
CA VAL A 70 5.27 -2.72 -3.25
C VAL A 70 5.52 -4.01 -2.47
N MET A 71 6.21 -3.89 -1.36
CA MET A 71 6.42 -4.96 -0.38
C MET A 71 5.92 -4.52 0.98
N LEU A 72 5.49 -5.47 1.80
CA LEU A 72 5.19 -5.19 3.19
C LEU A 72 6.48 -4.89 3.95
N VAL A 73 6.35 -4.01 4.92
CA VAL A 73 7.41 -3.67 5.87
C VAL A 73 7.09 -4.42 7.17
N ASP A 74 8.06 -5.17 7.68
CA ASP A 74 7.94 -5.80 9.00
C ASP A 74 8.12 -4.77 10.14
N SER A 75 7.96 -5.21 11.38
CA SER A 75 8.11 -4.34 12.55
C SER A 75 9.52 -3.76 12.69
N GLU A 76 10.54 -4.41 12.10
CA GLU A 76 11.93 -3.95 12.07
C GLU A 76 12.23 -2.98 10.93
N GLY A 77 11.24 -2.66 10.08
CA GLY A 77 11.43 -1.74 8.95
C GLY A 77 12.00 -2.40 7.69
N LYS A 78 12.16 -3.73 7.65
CA LYS A 78 12.70 -4.45 6.50
C LYS A 78 11.59 -4.91 5.55
N PRO A 79 11.84 -4.96 4.23
CA PRO A 79 10.89 -5.53 3.27
C PRO A 79 10.74 -7.04 3.50
N THR A 80 9.50 -7.52 3.60
CA THR A 80 9.21 -8.93 3.85
C THR A 80 8.17 -9.51 2.89
N ARG A 81 8.22 -10.83 2.72
CA ARG A 81 7.17 -11.59 2.02
C ARG A 81 6.18 -12.17 3.03
N VAL A 82 4.91 -12.23 2.64
CA VAL A 82 3.83 -12.78 3.48
C VAL A 82 3.85 -14.30 3.50
N GLY A 83 3.93 -14.90 4.68
CA GLY A 83 3.54 -16.27 4.97
C GLY A 83 2.09 -16.37 5.47
N ARG A 84 1.52 -17.57 5.46
CA ARG A 84 0.24 -17.88 6.11
C ARG A 84 0.44 -19.11 6.98
N ARG A 85 0.02 -19.06 8.24
CA ARG A 85 -0.01 -20.20 9.16
C ARG A 85 -1.37 -20.25 9.88
N LYS A 86 -1.73 -21.43 10.39
CA LYS A 86 -2.85 -21.56 11.32
C LYS A 86 -2.35 -21.35 12.74
N GLU A 87 -3.01 -20.47 13.48
CA GLU A 87 -2.89 -20.38 14.94
C GLU A 87 -4.27 -20.72 15.52
N GLY A 88 -4.38 -21.93 16.08
CA GLY A 88 -5.65 -22.53 16.45
C GLY A 88 -6.59 -22.65 15.24
N GLU A 89 -7.76 -22.03 15.33
CA GLU A 89 -8.77 -22.02 14.27
C GLU A 89 -8.58 -20.89 13.24
N LYS A 90 -7.73 -19.89 13.53
CA LYS A 90 -7.57 -18.69 12.69
C LYS A 90 -6.37 -18.81 11.75
N ASN A 91 -6.56 -18.41 10.50
CA ASN A 91 -5.47 -18.28 9.53
C ASN A 91 -4.84 -16.89 9.65
N VAL A 92 -3.62 -16.81 10.15
CA VAL A 92 -2.88 -15.55 10.33
C VAL A 92 -1.88 -15.33 9.21
N ARG A 93 -1.66 -14.05 8.88
CA ARG A 93 -0.57 -13.61 8.00
C ARG A 93 0.66 -13.37 8.88
N PHE A 94 1.83 -13.81 8.43
CA PHE A 94 3.08 -13.53 9.15
C PHE A 94 4.17 -13.02 8.20
N ALA A 95 5.09 -12.23 8.73
CA ALA A 95 6.30 -11.79 8.03
C ALA A 95 7.28 -12.96 7.96
N LYS A 96 7.72 -13.37 6.76
CA LYS A 96 8.68 -14.48 6.63
C LYS A 96 10.06 -14.17 7.23
N THR A 97 10.37 -12.90 7.44
CA THR A 97 11.67 -12.47 7.99
C THR A 97 11.71 -12.63 9.51
N THR A 98 10.70 -12.09 10.21
CA THR A 98 10.66 -12.05 11.68
C THR A 98 9.72 -13.08 12.30
N ASN A 99 8.92 -13.79 11.50
CA ASN A 99 7.83 -14.68 11.93
C ASN A 99 6.73 -14.01 12.77
N GLU A 100 6.70 -12.68 12.78
CA GLU A 100 5.68 -11.89 13.48
C GLU A 100 4.37 -11.81 12.69
N VAL A 101 3.26 -11.69 13.41
CA VAL A 101 1.92 -11.60 12.83
C VAL A 101 1.71 -10.20 12.23
N LEU A 102 1.24 -10.18 10.98
CA LEU A 102 0.91 -8.96 10.24
C LEU A 102 -0.58 -8.66 10.40
N ASN A 103 -0.88 -7.52 11.03
CA ASN A 103 -2.25 -7.03 11.23
C ASN A 103 -2.80 -6.40 9.95
#